data_AF-A0A970F480-F1
#
_entry.id   AF-A0A970F480-F1
#
_cell.length_a   1.000
_cell.length_b   1.000
_cell.length_c   1.000
_cell.angle_alpha   90.00
_cell.angle_beta   90.00
_cell.angle_gamma   90.00
#
_symmetry.space_group_name_H-M   'P 1'
#
loop_
_entity.id
_entity.type
_entity.pdbx_description
1 polymer ?
#
loop_
_entity_poly.entity_id
_entity_poly.type
_entity_poly.pdbx_seq_one_letter_code
_entity_poly.pdbx_strand_id
1 'polypeptide(L)' 'VEILDDSIEGIVYSIVSPELLDQKILLSKELKVEIVRNLNEKGVFQIKGAVARVSEILNISEPSVYRYIKMVETKA' A
#
# COMPACT_ATOMS: atom_id res chain seq x y z
N VAL A 1 -0.56 5.01 19.43
CA VAL A 1 -0.57 5.16 17.96
C VAL A 1 -0.03 3.90 17.30
N GLU A 2 0.96 3.21 17.90
CA GLU A 2 1.57 1.95 17.41
C GLU A 2 0.60 0.83 16.97
N ILE A 3 -0.50 0.59 17.70
CA ILE A 3 -1.43 -0.53 17.41
C ILE A 3 -2.03 -0.47 15.99
N LEU A 4 -2.27 0.75 15.46
CA LEU A 4 -2.82 0.92 14.12
C LEU A 4 -1.77 0.71 13.03
N ASP A 5 -0.52 1.10 13.29
CA ASP A 5 0.58 0.93 12.33
C ASP A 5 0.93 -0.55 12.14
N ASP A 6 0.96 -1.31 13.23
CA ASP A 6 1.16 -2.77 13.20
C ASP A 6 0.04 -3.48 12.41
N SER A 7 -1.19 -2.96 12.50
CA SER A 7 -2.33 -3.52 11.78
C SER A 7 -2.28 -3.26 10.27
N ILE A 8 -1.78 -2.10 9.85
CA ILE A 8 -1.60 -1.76 8.43
C ILE A 8 -0.47 -2.60 7.84
N GLU A 9 0.67 -2.72 8.54
CA GLU A 9 1.77 -3.59 8.12
C GLU A 9 1.32 -5.04 7.99
N GLY A 10 0.60 -5.56 8.98
CA GLY A 10 0.06 -6.92 8.93
C GLY A 10 -0.83 -7.15 7.71
N ILE A 11 -1.66 -6.18 7.33
CA ILE A 11 -2.49 -6.28 6.12
C ILE A 11 -1.63 -6.21 4.86
N VAL A 12 -0.64 -5.32 4.79
CA VAL A 12 0.28 -5.25 3.64
C VAL A 12 1.04 -6.57 3.47
N TYR A 13 1.56 -7.15 4.55
CA TYR A 13 2.26 -8.44 4.53
C TYR A 13 1.35 -9.63 4.22
N SER A 14 0.03 -9.50 4.39
CA SER A 14 -0.94 -10.50 3.91
C SER A 14 -1.13 -10.48 2.39
N ILE A 15 -0.74 -9.38 1.72
CA ILE A 15 -0.89 -9.19 0.27
C ILE A 15 0.45 -9.37 -0.44
N VAL A 16 1.54 -8.95 0.20
CA VAL A 16 2.89 -8.93 -0.37
C VAL A 16 3.84 -9.63 0.57
N SER A 17 4.59 -10.61 0.04
CA SER A 17 5.65 -11.27 0.80
C SER A 17 6.68 -10.23 1.28
N PRO A 18 7.05 -10.19 2.57
CA PRO A 18 7.99 -9.21 3.11
C PRO A 18 9.32 -9.13 2.35
N GLU A 19 9.77 -10.22 1.74
CA GLU A 19 11.00 -10.27 0.93
C GLU A 19 10.93 -9.32 -0.28
N LEU A 20 9.75 -9.14 -0.87
CA LEU A 20 9.51 -8.23 -1.99
C LEU A 20 9.53 -6.74 -1.57
N LEU A 21 9.46 -6.48 -0.27
CA LEU A 21 9.50 -5.13 0.31
C LEU A 21 10.90 -4.75 0.80
N ASP A 22 11.91 -5.61 0.57
CA ASP A 22 13.31 -5.22 0.72
C ASP A 22 13.60 -4.03 -0.21
N GLN A 23 14.19 -2.96 0.33
CA GLN A 23 14.49 -1.73 -0.41
C GLN A 23 15.41 -1.94 -1.62
N LYS A 24 16.10 -3.09 -1.71
CA LYS A 24 16.91 -3.49 -2.86
C LYS A 24 16.07 -4.00 -4.03
N ILE A 25 14.81 -4.35 -3.80
CA ILE A 25 13.89 -4.87 -4.82
C ILE A 25 13.05 -3.73 -5.38
N LEU A 26 13.23 -3.49 -6.68
CA LEU A 26 12.41 -2.55 -7.43
C LEU A 26 11.10 -3.22 -7.84
N LEU A 27 10.03 -2.94 -7.09
CA LEU A 27 8.68 -3.35 -7.48
C LEU A 27 8.24 -2.66 -8.79
N SER A 28 7.69 -3.45 -9.70
CA SER A 28 7.11 -2.93 -10.94
C SER A 28 5.91 -2.02 -10.65
N LYS A 29 5.58 -1.15 -11.61
CA LYS A 29 4.43 -0.25 -11.47
C LYS A 29 3.13 -1.04 -11.38
N GLU A 30 3.01 -2.12 -12.15
CA GLU A 30 1.85 -3.00 -12.23
C GLU A 30 1.62 -3.66 -10.87
N LEU A 31 2.68 -4.19 -10.26
CA LEU A 31 2.61 -4.81 -8.94
C LEU A 31 2.24 -3.78 -7.87
N LYS A 32 2.84 -2.59 -7.87
CA LYS A 32 2.47 -1.49 -6.95
C LYS A 32 0.99 -1.13 -7.04
N VAL A 33 0.44 -1.06 -8.26
CA VAL A 33 -0.98 -0.78 -8.49
C VAL A 33 -1.87 -1.92 -7.98
N GLU A 34 -1.46 -3.17 -8.18
CA GLU A 34 -2.18 -4.34 -7.67
C GLU A 34 -2.20 -4.41 -6.14
N ILE A 35 -1.08 -4.09 -5.49
CA ILE A 35 -1.00 -3.98 -4.02
C ILE A 35 -1.98 -2.91 -3.53
N VAL A 36 -1.95 -1.72 -4.12
CA VAL A 36 -2.86 -0.62 -3.75
C VAL A 36 -4.32 -1.01 -3.99
N ARG A 37 -4.64 -1.75 -5.06
CA ARG A 37 -5.99 -2.29 -5.30
C ARG A 37 -6.47 -3.15 -4.13
N ASN A 38 -5.68 -4.17 -3.77
CA ASN A 38 -6.02 -5.09 -2.69
C ASN A 38 -6.17 -4.37 -1.33
N LEU A 39 -5.31 -3.39 -1.06
CA LEU A 39 -5.41 -2.56 0.15
C LEU A 39 -6.69 -1.71 0.15
N ASN A 40 -7.06 -1.15 -1.01
CA ASN A 40 -8.29 -0.37 -1.16
C ASN A 40 -9.54 -1.24 -0.96
N GLU A 41 -9.56 -2.43 -1.55
CA GLU A 41 -10.66 -3.40 -1.40
C GLU A 41 -10.84 -3.87 0.05
N LYS A 42 -9.75 -3.94 0.83
CA LYS A 42 -9.79 -4.22 2.28
C LYS A 42 -10.14 -3.01 3.15
N GLY A 43 -10.38 -1.84 2.55
CA GLY A 43 -10.74 -0.62 3.27
C GLY A 43 -9.58 0.05 4.02
N VAL A 44 -8.32 -0.32 3.73
CA VAL A 44 -7.13 0.19 4.44
C VAL A 44 -7.05 1.72 4.38
N PHE A 45 -7.36 2.31 3.21
CA PHE A 45 -7.29 3.76 3.02
C PHE A 45 -8.43 4.56 3.68
N GLN A 46 -9.38 3.88 4.34
CA GLN A 46 -10.36 4.54 5.23
C GLN A 46 -9.74 4.91 6.59
N ILE A 47 -8.59 4.30 6.93
CA ILE A 47 -7.88 4.55 8.17
C ILE A 47 -7.02 5.81 8.01
N LYS A 48 -7.18 6.77 8.92
CA LYS A 48 -6.35 7.99 8.94
C LYS A 48 -4.88 7.63 9.09
N GLY A 49 -4.03 8.15 8.21
CA GLY A 49 -2.59 7.89 8.21
C GLY A 49 -2.16 6.70 7.35
N ALA A 50 -3.08 5.89 6.85
CA ALA A 50 -2.74 4.71 6.05
C ALA A 50 -1.97 5.04 4.76
N VAL A 51 -2.26 6.19 4.13
CA VAL A 51 -1.52 6.61 2.92
C VAL A 51 -0.05 6.85 3.23
N ALA A 52 0.27 7.56 4.32
CA ALA A 52 1.63 7.80 4.75
C ALA A 52 2.34 6.46 5.03
N ARG A 53 1.69 5.58 5.80
CA ARG A 53 2.27 4.28 6.18
C ARG A 53 2.53 3.37 4.98
N VAL A 54 1.56 3.25 4.07
CA VAL A 54 1.73 2.45 2.84
C VAL A 54 2.81 3.03 1.94
N SER A 55 2.96 4.37 1.90
CA SER A 55 4.00 5.03 1.11
C SER A 55 5.41 4.67 1.61
N GLU A 56 5.58 4.60 2.93
CA GLU A 56 6.83 4.17 3.58
C GLU A 56 7.12 2.70 3.26
N ILE A 57 6.14 1.81 3.46
CA ILE A 57 6.32 0.36 3.26
C ILE A 57 6.65 0.04 1.80
N LEU A 58 5.99 0.70 0.85
CA LEU A 58 6.21 0.48 -0.58
C LEU A 58 7.38 1.30 -1.14
N ASN A 59 8.04 2.11 -0.31
CA ASN A 59 9.11 3.03 -0.69
C ASN A 59 8.74 3.90 -1.91
N ILE A 60 7.58 4.53 -1.86
CA ILE A 60 7.08 5.47 -2.87
C ILE A 60 6.53 6.73 -2.20
N SER A 61 6.34 7.80 -2.96
CA SER A 61 5.77 9.02 -2.42
C SER A 61 4.26 8.90 -2.14
N GLU A 62 3.74 9.59 -1.11
CA GLU A 62 2.29 9.66 -0.86
C GLU A 62 1.47 10.07 -2.10
N PRO A 63 1.88 11.07 -2.92
CA PRO A 63 1.19 11.36 -4.19
C PRO A 63 1.12 10.18 -5.16
N SER A 64 2.09 9.25 -5.10
CA SER A 64 2.04 8.03 -5.90
C SER A 64 0.99 7.05 -5.40
N VAL A 65 0.83 6.92 -4.08
CA VAL A 65 -0.23 6.12 -3.47
C VAL A 65 -1.60 6.69 -3.87
N TYR A 66 -1.84 7.99 -3.69
CA TYR A 66 -3.10 8.64 -4.12
C TYR A 66 -3.39 8.45 -5.61
N ARG A 67 -2.37 8.56 -6.46
CA ARG A 67 -2.52 8.30 -7.90
C ARG A 67 -2.97 6.87 -8.17
N TYR A 68 -2.40 5.89 -7.47
CA TYR A 68 -2.77 4.48 -7.63
C TYR A 68 -4.18 4.19 -7.08
N ILE A 69 -4.57 4.77 -5.94
CA ILE A 69 -5.95 4.69 -5.42
C ILE A 69 -6.93 5.18 -6.48
N LYS A 70 -6.73 6.38 -7.03
CA LYS A 70 -7.58 6.93 -8.08
C LYS A 70 -7.64 6.04 -9.33
N MET A 71 -6.51 5.46 -9.73
CA MET A 71 -6.43 4.57 -10.89
C MET A 71 -7.27 3.29 -10.70
N VAL A 72 -7.35 2.75 -9.49
CA VAL A 72 -8.10 1.52 -9.20
C VAL A 72 -9.58 1.80 -8.96
N GLU A 73 -9.93 2.95 -8.37
CA GLU A 73 -11.32 3.40 -8.21
C GLU A 73 -12.01 3.69 -9.56
N THR A 74 -11.26 4.21 -10.54
CA THR A 74 -11.80 4.51 -11.88
C THR A 74 -12.03 3.25 -12.73
N LYS A 75 -11.57 2.08 -12.27
CA LYS A 75 -11.65 0.80 -13.00
C LYS A 75 -12.63 -0.20 -12.38
N ALA A 76 -13.44 0.22 -11.41
CA ALA A 76 -14.48 -0.58 -10.76
C ALA A 76 -15.87 -0.29 -11.35
#